data_AF-A0A914SPX1-F1
#
_entry.id   AF-A0A914SPX1-F1
#
_cell.length_a   1.000
_cell.length_b   1.000
_cell.length_c   1.000
_cell.angle_alpha   90.00
_cell.angle_beta   90.00
_cell.angle_gamma   90.00
#
_symmetry.space_group_name_H-M   'P 1'
#
loop_
_entity.id
_entity.type
_entity.pdbx_description
1 polymer ?
#
loop_
_entity_poly.entity_id
_entity_poly.type
_entity_poly.pdbx_seq_one_letter_code
_entity_poly.pdbx_strand_id
1 'polypeptide(L)'
;MDDDIRPINVNQYNSDEGKLIASIKWLITRIYEDNGIPDKLRELFYRDDEGNLNLTTAVAAALTNGSLYSQAASRILRDPGLVNQSHGTVLRALSRSVEIEVRDSDGALVTEMALIATDPIRLTTHLALIDALMTAHMKSIITIEKVVTAVSEYTIVEKREEPMDCIDSLLFWINKICLLVRDDVERNDILLKGGAENITIPEMEDLYEDLCDGTCITALISFYRPHEIQL
;
A
#
# COMPACT_ATOMS: atom_id res chain seq x y z
N MET A 1 9.70 6.20 -23.96
CA MET A 1 8.65 5.31 -24.51
C MET A 1 7.39 5.82 -23.85
N ASP A 2 6.57 6.55 -24.60
CA ASP A 2 5.28 7.02 -24.12
C ASP A 2 4.42 5.78 -23.87
N ASP A 3 4.25 5.41 -22.61
CA ASP A 3 3.10 4.59 -22.25
C ASP A 3 1.88 5.45 -22.57
N ASP A 4 1.14 5.03 -23.58
CA ASP A 4 -0.15 5.61 -23.97
C ASP A 4 -1.10 5.41 -22.78
N ILE A 5 -1.07 6.34 -21.81
CA ILE A 5 -1.99 6.38 -20.65
C ILE A 5 -3.37 6.73 -21.19
N ARG A 6 -4.02 5.74 -21.81
CA ARG A 6 -5.42 5.84 -22.16
C ARG A 6 -6.21 5.79 -20.85
N PRO A 7 -7.10 6.75 -20.60
CA PRO A 7 -7.97 6.69 -19.43
C PRO A 7 -8.77 5.39 -19.49
N ILE A 8 -8.59 4.54 -18.47
CA ILE A 8 -9.36 3.31 -18.32
C ILE A 8 -10.83 3.72 -18.17
N ASN A 9 -11.70 3.15 -19.00
CA ASN A 9 -13.13 3.33 -18.81
C ASN A 9 -13.49 2.69 -17.46
N VAL A 10 -13.95 3.50 -16.49
CA VAL A 10 -14.26 3.04 -15.13
C VAL A 10 -15.26 1.86 -15.13
N ASN A 11 -16.17 1.82 -16.11
CA ASN A 11 -17.14 0.73 -16.26
C ASN A 11 -16.53 -0.60 -16.73
N GLN A 12 -15.28 -0.58 -17.22
CA GLN A 12 -14.53 -1.74 -17.68
C GLN A 12 -13.40 -2.12 -16.71
N TYR A 13 -13.26 -1.40 -15.59
CA TYR A 13 -12.26 -1.68 -14.58
C TYR A 13 -12.64 -2.94 -13.79
N ASN A 14 -11.76 -3.94 -13.82
CA ASN A 14 -11.86 -5.11 -12.97
C ASN A 14 -11.04 -4.88 -11.70
N SER A 15 -11.71 -4.70 -10.57
CA SER A 15 -11.07 -4.41 -9.28
C SER A 15 -10.18 -5.56 -8.79
N ASP A 16 -10.56 -6.80 -9.06
CA ASP A 16 -9.83 -7.97 -8.59
C ASP A 16 -8.51 -8.14 -9.37
N GLU A 17 -8.56 -7.96 -10.70
CA GLU A 17 -7.37 -7.90 -11.54
C GLU A 17 -6.47 -6.71 -11.15
N GLY A 18 -7.06 -5.53 -10.93
CA GLY A 18 -6.34 -4.33 -10.52
C GLY A 18 -5.61 -4.52 -9.19
N LYS A 19 -6.29 -5.09 -8.18
CA LYS A 19 -5.68 -5.43 -6.89
C LYS A 19 -4.54 -6.43 -7.07
N LEU A 20 -4.75 -7.51 -7.82
CA LEU A 20 -3.72 -8.52 -8.06
C LEU A 20 -2.47 -7.93 -8.73
N ILE A 21 -2.65 -7.11 -9.77
CA ILE A 21 -1.56 -6.46 -10.50
C ILE A 21 -0.78 -5.53 -9.57
N ALA A 22 -1.48 -4.67 -8.83
CA ALA A 22 -0.87 -3.72 -7.91
C ALA A 22 -0.09 -4.43 -6.79
N SER A 23 -0.67 -5.48 -6.20
CA SER A 23 -0.05 -6.23 -5.11
C SER A 23 1.24 -6.93 -5.54
N ILE A 24 1.25 -7.60 -6.71
CA ILE A 24 2.46 -8.26 -7.22
C ILE A 24 3.51 -7.23 -7.63
N LYS A 25 3.10 -6.12 -8.27
CA LYS A 25 4.01 -5.03 -8.63
C LYS A 25 4.66 -4.41 -7.40
N TRP A 26 3.90 -4.19 -6.33
CA TRP A 26 4.43 -3.69 -5.06
C TRP A 26 5.47 -4.65 -4.48
N LEU A 27 5.17 -5.95 -4.43
CA LEU A 27 6.07 -6.97 -3.88
C LEU A 27 7.42 -6.97 -4.61
N ILE A 28 7.40 -6.98 -5.94
CA ILE A 28 8.61 -6.98 -6.75
C ILE A 28 9.37 -5.67 -6.60
N THR A 29 8.68 -4.53 -6.67
CA THR A 29 9.31 -3.22 -6.51
C THR A 29 10.02 -3.13 -5.16
N ARG A 30 9.38 -3.58 -4.07
CA ARG A 30 9.95 -3.61 -2.71
C ARG A 30 11.28 -4.37 -2.61
N ILE A 31 11.49 -5.37 -3.46
CA ILE A 31 12.71 -6.20 -3.50
C ILE A 31 13.79 -5.58 -4.41
N TYR A 32 13.41 -4.74 -5.38
CA TYR A 32 14.33 -4.25 -6.40
C TYR A 32 14.50 -2.73 -6.42
N GLU A 33 13.97 -1.98 -5.44
CA GLU A 33 14.04 -0.50 -5.37
C GLU A 33 15.44 0.04 -5.69
N ASP A 34 16.50 -0.54 -5.13
CA ASP A 34 17.88 -0.04 -5.28
C ASP A 34 18.64 -0.59 -6.51
N ASN A 35 18.22 -1.75 -7.04
CA ASN A 35 19.01 -2.51 -8.01
C ASN A 35 18.35 -2.65 -9.39
N GLY A 36 17.15 -2.10 -9.56
CA GLY A 36 16.35 -2.22 -10.77
C GLY A 36 15.68 -3.59 -10.93
N ILE A 37 14.49 -3.60 -11.52
CA ILE A 37 13.71 -4.82 -11.73
C ILE A 37 14.35 -5.67 -12.84
N PRO A 38 14.63 -6.98 -12.59
CA PRO A 38 15.14 -7.90 -13.61
C PRO A 38 14.20 -8.01 -14.81
N ASP A 39 14.74 -8.13 -16.02
CA ASP A 39 13.96 -8.16 -17.27
C ASP A 39 12.79 -9.16 -17.23
N LYS A 40 13.03 -10.36 -16.70
CA LYS A 40 12.03 -11.44 -16.57
C LYS A 40 10.87 -11.13 -15.61
N LEU A 41 11.01 -10.10 -14.77
CA LEU A 41 10.02 -9.67 -13.79
C LEU A 41 9.45 -8.27 -14.11
N ARG A 42 9.77 -7.69 -15.27
CA ARG A 42 9.16 -6.41 -15.70
C ARG A 42 7.74 -6.61 -16.21
N GLU A 43 7.54 -7.63 -17.04
CA GLU A 43 6.22 -8.03 -17.49
C GLU A 43 5.64 -9.05 -16.52
N LEU A 44 4.61 -8.63 -15.78
CA LEU A 44 4.04 -9.40 -14.69
C LEU A 44 2.94 -10.36 -15.18
N PHE A 45 2.15 -9.87 -16.12
CA PHE A 45 0.98 -10.55 -16.65
C PHE A 45 0.93 -10.43 -18.17
N TYR A 46 0.20 -11.34 -18.78
CA TYR A 46 -0.26 -11.24 -20.16
C TYR A 46 -1.76 -11.57 -20.19
N ARG A 47 -2.44 -11.19 -21.28
CA ARG A 47 -3.78 -11.71 -21.57
C ARG A 47 -3.68 -12.81 -22.61
N ASP A 48 -4.38 -13.91 -22.40
CA ASP A 48 -4.48 -14.99 -23.38
C ASP A 48 -5.45 -14.60 -24.52
N ASP A 49 -5.62 -15.52 -25.47
CA ASP A 49 -6.50 -15.32 -26.63
C ASP A 49 -7.99 -15.16 -26.22
N GLU A 50 -8.37 -15.59 -25.02
CA GLU A 50 -9.71 -15.44 -24.45
C GLU A 50 -9.85 -14.13 -23.65
N GLY A 51 -8.76 -13.37 -23.47
CA GLY A 51 -8.70 -12.12 -22.73
C GLY A 51 -8.48 -12.30 -21.22
N ASN A 52 -8.29 -13.52 -20.73
CA ASN A 52 -8.05 -13.78 -19.31
C ASN A 52 -6.65 -13.32 -18.91
N LEU A 53 -6.56 -12.69 -17.73
CA LEU A 53 -5.29 -12.25 -17.16
C LEU A 53 -4.51 -13.45 -16.59
N ASN A 54 -3.31 -13.68 -17.09
CA ASN A 54 -2.44 -14.78 -16.68
C ASN A 54 -1.07 -14.26 -16.21
N LEU A 55 -0.48 -14.90 -15.20
CA LEU A 55 0.88 -14.62 -14.77
C LEU A 55 1.90 -15.10 -15.81
N THR A 56 2.97 -14.33 -16.02
CA THR A 56 4.13 -14.86 -16.74
C THR A 56 4.77 -16.02 -15.96
N THR A 57 5.38 -16.97 -16.68
CA THR A 57 6.02 -18.15 -16.05
C THR A 57 7.08 -17.76 -15.02
N ALA A 58 7.81 -16.67 -15.27
CA ALA A 58 8.84 -16.18 -14.36
C ALA A 58 8.25 -15.70 -13.04
N VAL A 59 7.14 -14.94 -13.07
CA VAL A 59 6.46 -14.47 -11.85
C VAL A 59 5.81 -15.63 -11.11
N ALA A 60 5.10 -16.52 -11.81
CA ALA A 60 4.49 -17.70 -11.21
C ALA A 60 5.54 -18.56 -10.48
N ALA A 61 6.71 -18.81 -11.09
CA ALA A 61 7.79 -19.54 -10.46
C ALA A 61 8.36 -18.81 -9.22
N ALA A 62 8.53 -17.50 -9.29
CA ALA A 62 9.08 -16.70 -8.20
C ALA A 62 8.12 -16.60 -6.98
N LEU A 63 6.81 -16.64 -7.21
CA LEU A 63 5.80 -16.71 -6.15
C LEU A 63 5.77 -18.10 -5.51
N THR A 64 5.72 -19.15 -6.34
CA THR A 64 5.57 -20.55 -5.89
C THR A 64 6.83 -21.15 -5.27
N ASN A 65 8.01 -20.60 -5.57
CA ASN A 65 9.26 -20.99 -4.90
C ASN A 65 9.59 -20.18 -3.63
N GLY A 66 8.80 -19.14 -3.31
CA GLY A 66 8.96 -18.36 -2.07
C GLY A 66 10.06 -17.31 -2.08
N SER A 67 10.82 -17.19 -3.17
CA SER A 67 11.97 -16.27 -3.26
C SER A 67 11.56 -14.80 -3.11
N LEU A 68 10.42 -14.38 -3.66
CA LEU A 68 9.95 -13.00 -3.50
C LEU A 68 9.53 -12.71 -2.04
N TYR A 69 8.79 -13.63 -1.43
CA TYR A 69 8.30 -13.47 -0.07
C TYR A 69 9.41 -13.43 0.97
N SER A 70 10.39 -14.35 0.85
CA SER A 70 11.52 -14.43 1.77
C SER A 70 12.39 -13.17 1.73
N GLN A 71 12.67 -12.63 0.53
CA GLN A 71 13.41 -11.38 0.35
C GLN A 71 12.64 -10.14 0.81
N ALA A 72 11.33 -10.08 0.56
CA ALA A 72 10.51 -8.98 1.05
C ALA A 72 10.44 -9.01 2.58
N ALA A 73 10.19 -10.18 3.17
CA ALA A 73 10.12 -10.35 4.62
C ALA A 73 11.44 -10.01 5.31
N SER A 74 12.58 -10.40 4.76
CA SER A 74 13.89 -10.08 5.35
C SER A 74 14.13 -8.58 5.48
N ARG A 75 13.63 -7.79 4.52
CA ARG A 75 13.74 -6.32 4.54
C ARG A 75 12.72 -5.68 5.48
N ILE A 76 11.47 -6.10 5.38
CA ILE A 76 10.35 -5.54 6.17
C ILE A 76 10.58 -5.79 7.66
N LEU A 77 10.92 -7.03 8.02
CA LEU A 77 11.17 -7.45 9.40
C LEU A 77 12.60 -7.16 9.87
N ARG A 78 13.45 -6.62 8.97
CA ARG A 78 14.87 -6.33 9.22
C ARG A 78 15.63 -7.55 9.77
N ASP A 79 15.31 -8.72 9.23
CA ASP A 79 15.91 -10.00 9.58
C ASP A 79 16.57 -10.65 8.34
N PRO A 80 17.89 -10.47 8.17
CA PRO A 80 18.63 -11.08 7.06
C PRO A 80 18.56 -12.62 7.04
N GLY A 81 18.24 -13.27 8.16
CA GLY A 81 18.09 -14.73 8.25
C GLY A 81 16.90 -15.28 7.45
N LEU A 82 15.96 -14.40 7.06
CA LEU A 82 14.80 -14.78 6.25
C LEU A 82 15.10 -14.92 4.77
N VAL A 83 16.27 -14.48 4.28
CA VAL A 83 16.64 -14.63 2.87
C VAL A 83 16.71 -16.11 2.48
N ASN A 84 16.14 -16.46 1.32
CA ASN A 84 16.06 -17.83 0.79
C ASN A 84 15.33 -18.83 1.71
N GLN A 85 14.52 -18.35 2.65
CA GLN A 85 13.68 -19.20 3.48
C GLN A 85 12.39 -19.59 2.76
N SER A 86 11.76 -20.65 3.26
CA SER A 86 10.50 -21.17 2.74
C SER A 86 9.30 -20.28 3.12
N HIS A 87 8.16 -20.44 2.44
CA HIS A 87 6.93 -19.71 2.79
C HIS A 87 6.52 -19.98 4.23
N GLY A 88 6.65 -21.23 4.70
CA GLY A 88 6.32 -21.62 6.07
C GLY A 88 7.14 -20.84 7.11
N THR A 89 8.42 -20.57 6.83
CA THR A 89 9.26 -19.74 7.70
C THR A 89 8.82 -18.28 7.67
N VAL A 90 8.47 -17.73 6.51
CA VAL A 90 7.95 -16.35 6.38
C VAL A 90 6.62 -16.19 7.13
N LEU A 91 5.68 -17.11 6.95
CA LEU A 91 4.38 -17.13 7.65
C LEU A 91 4.59 -17.12 9.17
N ARG A 92 5.52 -17.94 9.66
CA ARG A 92 5.85 -17.99 11.09
C ARG A 92 6.51 -16.71 11.60
N ALA A 93 7.38 -16.10 10.79
CA ALA A 93 8.03 -14.83 11.13
C ALA A 93 7.00 -13.69 11.26
N LEU A 94 6.03 -13.60 10.33
CA LEU A 94 4.94 -12.63 10.40
C LEU A 94 4.11 -12.82 11.68
N SER A 95 3.73 -14.06 12.00
CA SER A 95 2.95 -14.35 13.20
C SER A 95 3.70 -14.02 14.49
N ARG A 96 5.00 -14.34 14.57
CA ARG A 96 5.78 -14.19 15.82
C ARG A 96 6.36 -12.80 16.03
N SER A 97 6.80 -12.13 14.97
CA SER A 97 7.53 -10.86 15.09
C SER A 97 6.62 -9.64 15.05
N VAL A 98 5.46 -9.74 14.38
CA VAL A 98 4.55 -8.60 14.18
C VAL A 98 3.08 -8.95 14.42
N GLU A 99 2.81 -10.13 14.98
CA GLU A 99 1.47 -10.59 15.37
C GLU A 99 0.46 -10.62 14.21
N ILE A 100 0.92 -10.98 13.00
CA ILE A 100 0.08 -11.09 11.81
C ILE A 100 -0.10 -12.56 11.43
N GLU A 101 -1.33 -13.06 11.57
CA GLU A 101 -1.73 -14.36 11.02
C GLU A 101 -2.26 -14.20 9.60
N VAL A 102 -1.67 -14.92 8.66
CA VAL A 102 -2.09 -14.86 7.25
C VAL A 102 -3.27 -15.80 7.05
N ARG A 103 -4.41 -15.24 6.66
CA ARG A 103 -5.67 -15.95 6.43
C ARG A 103 -6.16 -15.73 5.01
N ASP A 104 -6.76 -16.75 4.42
CA ASP A 104 -7.41 -16.62 3.11
C ASP A 104 -8.78 -15.92 3.21
N SER A 105 -9.48 -15.79 2.09
CA SER A 105 -10.79 -15.15 2.00
C SER A 105 -11.86 -15.82 2.87
N ASP A 106 -11.70 -17.11 3.18
CA ASP A 106 -12.62 -17.88 4.02
C ASP A 106 -12.23 -17.81 5.50
N GLY A 107 -11.17 -17.06 5.85
CA GLY A 107 -10.64 -16.92 7.20
C GLY A 107 -9.76 -18.09 7.65
N ALA A 108 -9.47 -19.06 6.78
CA ALA A 108 -8.60 -20.18 7.10
C ALA A 108 -7.12 -19.77 7.07
N LEU A 109 -6.30 -20.36 7.95
CA LEU A 109 -4.86 -20.09 7.95
C LEU A 109 -4.23 -20.53 6.64
N VAL A 110 -3.49 -19.62 6.02
CA VAL A 110 -2.70 -19.92 4.82
C VAL A 110 -1.59 -20.90 5.17
N THR A 111 -1.44 -21.93 4.35
CA THR A 111 -0.40 -22.96 4.51
C THR A 111 0.65 -22.83 3.42
N GLU A 112 1.86 -23.29 3.72
CA GLU A 112 2.95 -23.39 2.74
C GLU A 112 2.58 -24.27 1.54
N MET A 113 1.87 -25.38 1.77
CA MET A 113 1.38 -26.25 0.70
C MET A 113 0.46 -25.51 -0.28
N ALA A 114 -0.39 -24.60 0.21
CA ALA A 114 -1.26 -23.80 -0.64
C ALA A 114 -0.50 -22.79 -1.50
N LEU A 115 0.67 -22.31 -1.03
CA LEU A 115 1.54 -21.37 -1.75
C LEU A 115 2.50 -22.04 -2.73
N ILE A 116 2.80 -23.32 -2.53
CA ILE A 116 3.65 -24.13 -3.45
C ILE A 116 2.81 -24.72 -4.60
N ALA A 117 1.49 -24.85 -4.43
CA ALA A 117 0.60 -25.38 -5.45
C ALA A 117 0.69 -24.59 -6.77
N THR A 118 0.91 -25.31 -7.87
CA THR A 118 1.11 -24.74 -9.22
C THR A 118 0.01 -25.12 -10.22
N ASP A 119 -0.84 -26.10 -9.90
CA ASP A 119 -1.87 -26.62 -10.80
C ASP A 119 -3.24 -26.74 -10.09
N PRO A 120 -4.06 -25.67 -10.08
CA PRO A 120 -3.72 -24.30 -10.47
C PRO A 120 -2.98 -23.53 -9.37
N ILE A 121 -2.27 -22.47 -9.73
CA ILE A 121 -1.71 -21.52 -8.77
C ILE A 121 -2.83 -20.81 -7.99
N ARG A 122 -2.73 -20.80 -6.66
CA ARG A 122 -3.75 -20.19 -5.78
C ARG A 122 -3.51 -18.70 -5.57
N LEU A 123 -3.84 -17.89 -6.56
CA LEU A 123 -3.58 -16.43 -6.55
C LEU A 123 -4.17 -15.70 -5.34
N THR A 124 -5.36 -16.10 -4.87
CA THR A 124 -5.98 -15.52 -3.66
C THR A 124 -5.16 -15.78 -2.40
N THR A 125 -4.55 -16.96 -2.30
CA THR A 125 -3.63 -17.32 -1.21
C THR A 125 -2.34 -16.51 -1.28
N HIS A 126 -1.79 -16.31 -2.48
CA HIS A 126 -0.63 -15.44 -2.68
C HIS A 126 -0.95 -13.98 -2.33
N LEU A 127 -2.13 -13.50 -2.69
CA LEU A 127 -2.60 -12.16 -2.38
C LEU A 127 -2.69 -11.93 -0.86
N ALA A 128 -3.24 -12.89 -0.12
CA ALA A 128 -3.32 -12.83 1.35
C ALA A 128 -1.93 -12.67 2.01
N LEU A 129 -0.92 -13.39 1.51
CA LEU A 129 0.46 -13.23 2.01
C LEU A 129 1.07 -11.88 1.64
N ILE A 130 0.75 -11.33 0.47
CA ILE A 130 1.19 -9.98 0.09
C ILE A 130 0.54 -8.93 0.99
N ASP A 131 -0.78 -9.02 1.21
CA ASP A 131 -1.52 -8.10 2.08
C ASP A 131 -0.96 -8.13 3.51
N ALA A 132 -0.57 -9.30 4.02
CA ALA A 132 0.10 -9.43 5.31
C ALA A 132 1.49 -8.76 5.35
N LEU A 133 2.29 -8.90 4.28
CA LEU A 133 3.59 -8.24 4.16
C LEU A 133 3.44 -6.71 4.04
N MET A 134 2.47 -6.23 3.27
CA MET A 134 2.13 -4.81 3.19
C MET A 134 1.71 -4.26 4.55
N THR A 135 0.89 -5.00 5.29
CA THR A 135 0.47 -4.62 6.65
C THR A 135 1.65 -4.55 7.60
N ALA A 136 2.55 -5.54 7.57
CA ALA A 136 3.78 -5.52 8.36
C ALA A 136 4.67 -4.32 8.01
N HIS A 137 4.81 -4.02 6.72
CA HIS A 137 5.57 -2.87 6.24
C HIS A 137 4.96 -1.54 6.72
N MET A 138 3.65 -1.36 6.55
CA MET A 138 2.92 -0.18 7.02
C MET A 138 3.13 0.04 8.51
N LYS A 139 2.92 -0.99 9.36
CA LYS A 139 3.17 -0.92 10.81
C LYS A 139 4.62 -0.57 11.16
N SER A 140 5.59 -0.92 10.32
CA SER A 140 7.01 -0.61 10.55
C SER A 140 7.39 0.85 10.25
N ILE A 141 6.71 1.46 9.29
CA ILE A 141 7.01 2.84 8.85
C ILE A 141 6.11 3.87 9.54
N ILE A 142 4.85 3.50 9.82
CA ILE A 142 3.88 4.32 10.54
C ILE A 142 3.84 3.88 12.00
N THR A 143 4.51 4.64 12.86
CA THR A 143 4.41 4.48 14.31
C THR A 143 3.86 5.75 14.94
N ILE A 144 3.15 5.62 16.07
CA ILE A 144 2.62 6.74 16.84
C ILE A 144 3.72 7.78 17.09
N GLU A 145 4.88 7.33 17.57
CA GLU A 145 6.03 8.21 17.85
C GLU A 145 6.49 9.00 16.62
N LYS A 146 6.68 8.34 15.47
CA LYS A 146 7.14 9.01 14.24
C LYS A 146 6.12 10.01 13.74
N VAL A 147 4.84 9.62 13.76
CA VAL A 147 3.75 10.49 13.31
C VAL A 147 3.60 11.71 14.21
N VAL A 148 3.53 11.51 15.53
CA VAL A 148 3.43 12.60 16.50
C VAL A 148 4.64 13.53 16.38
N THR A 149 5.85 12.98 16.23
CA THR A 149 7.07 13.78 16.01
C THR A 149 6.95 14.62 14.75
N ALA A 150 6.55 14.03 13.62
CA ALA A 150 6.40 14.73 12.35
C ALA A 150 5.34 15.84 12.38
N VAL A 151 4.19 15.59 13.03
CA VAL A 151 3.14 16.62 13.19
C VAL A 151 3.58 17.73 14.15
N SER A 152 4.35 17.38 15.19
CA SER A 152 4.83 18.33 16.20
C SER A 152 5.80 19.38 15.64
N GLU A 153 6.35 19.17 14.45
CA GLU A 153 7.14 20.19 13.73
C GLU A 153 6.30 21.40 13.29
N TYR A 154 4.98 21.21 13.13
CA TYR A 154 4.08 22.23 12.57
C TYR A 154 3.03 22.73 13.55
N THR A 155 2.62 21.90 14.52
CA THR A 155 1.58 22.25 15.49
C THR A 155 1.78 21.56 16.83
N ILE A 156 1.14 22.06 17.87
CA ILE A 156 1.18 21.41 19.19
C ILE A 156 0.28 20.18 19.15
N VAL A 157 0.83 19.02 19.52
CA VAL A 157 0.08 17.79 19.74
C VAL A 157 -0.14 17.60 21.23
N GLU A 158 -1.39 17.65 21.67
CA GLU A 158 -1.70 17.39 23.07
C GLU A 158 -1.69 15.89 23.35
N LYS A 159 -1.27 15.50 24.57
CA LYS A 159 -1.16 14.08 24.95
C LYS A 159 -2.47 13.29 24.80
N ARG A 160 -3.63 13.97 24.93
CA ARG A 160 -4.97 13.37 24.80
C ARG A 160 -5.38 13.11 23.34
N GLU A 161 -4.67 13.70 22.38
CA GLU A 161 -4.92 13.57 20.95
C GLU A 161 -4.00 12.53 20.29
N GLU A 162 -3.09 11.90 21.05
CA GLU A 162 -2.18 10.92 20.48
C GLU A 162 -2.95 9.68 19.96
N PRO A 163 -2.60 9.19 18.76
CA PRO A 163 -3.29 8.07 18.15
C PRO A 163 -3.04 6.76 18.91
N MET A 164 -4.01 5.84 18.84
CA MET A 164 -4.02 4.58 19.57
C MET A 164 -3.27 3.46 18.83
N ASP A 165 -3.31 3.46 17.50
CA ASP A 165 -2.68 2.45 16.66
C ASP A 165 -2.16 3.04 15.34
N CYS A 166 -1.71 2.18 14.42
CA CYS A 166 -1.13 2.61 13.14
C CYS A 166 -2.16 3.24 12.18
N ILE A 167 -3.41 2.78 12.17
CA ILE A 167 -4.46 3.32 11.30
C ILE A 167 -4.89 4.67 11.84
N ASP A 168 -5.12 4.75 13.15
CA ASP A 168 -5.41 6.01 13.84
C ASP A 168 -4.26 7.01 13.67
N SER A 169 -3.00 6.54 13.65
CA SER A 169 -1.85 7.40 13.37
C SER A 169 -1.89 8.01 11.96
N LEU A 170 -2.29 7.24 10.94
CA LEU A 170 -2.45 7.78 9.59
C LEU A 170 -3.57 8.82 9.55
N LEU A 171 -4.72 8.49 10.14
CA LEU A 171 -5.87 9.38 10.19
C LEU A 171 -5.53 10.69 10.89
N PHE A 172 -4.91 10.60 12.07
CA PHE A 172 -4.42 11.73 12.85
C PHE A 172 -3.48 12.62 12.05
N TRP A 173 -2.47 12.03 11.40
CA TRP A 173 -1.52 12.77 10.57
C TRP A 173 -2.23 13.56 9.47
N ILE A 174 -3.10 12.88 8.71
CA ILE A 174 -3.78 13.48 7.57
C ILE A 174 -4.70 14.62 8.04
N ASN A 175 -5.50 14.39 9.08
CA ASN A 175 -6.41 15.41 9.61
C ASN A 175 -5.68 16.62 10.18
N LYS A 176 -4.57 16.44 10.90
CA LYS A 176 -3.78 17.57 11.41
C LYS A 176 -3.20 18.41 10.29
N ILE A 177 -2.73 17.80 9.20
CA ILE A 177 -2.23 18.57 8.05
C ILE A 177 -3.37 19.24 7.29
N CYS A 178 -4.50 18.55 7.05
CA CYS A 178 -5.69 19.16 6.45
C CYS A 178 -6.17 20.38 7.24
N LEU A 179 -6.17 20.31 8.58
CA LEU A 179 -6.50 21.43 9.44
C LEU A 179 -5.54 22.61 9.27
N LEU A 180 -4.23 22.35 9.21
CA LEU A 180 -3.23 23.40 8.97
C LEU A 180 -3.40 24.10 7.62
N VAL A 181 -3.70 23.34 6.56
CA VAL A 181 -3.98 23.93 5.25
C VAL A 181 -5.27 24.75 5.29
N ARG A 182 -6.29 24.29 6.04
CA ARG A 182 -7.57 25.01 6.20
C ARG A 182 -7.33 26.36 6.87
N ASP A 183 -6.60 26.35 7.98
CA ASP A 183 -6.25 27.55 8.74
C ASP A 183 -5.46 28.56 7.90
N ASP A 184 -4.56 28.09 7.03
CA ASP A 184 -3.77 28.96 6.14
C ASP A 184 -4.65 29.58 5.03
N VAL A 185 -5.53 28.78 4.41
CA VAL A 185 -6.49 29.26 3.40
C VAL A 185 -7.42 30.33 3.99
N GLU A 186 -7.98 30.07 5.17
CA GLU A 186 -8.87 31.01 5.87
C GLU A 186 -8.14 32.28 6.30
N ARG A 187 -6.89 32.17 6.77
CA ARG A 187 -6.08 33.33 7.18
C ARG A 187 -5.69 34.22 6.00
N ASN A 188 -5.43 33.64 4.83
CA ASN A 188 -4.95 34.33 3.65
C ASN A 188 -6.07 34.71 2.65
N ASP A 189 -7.33 34.43 2.97
CA ASP A 189 -8.50 34.65 2.11
C ASP A 189 -8.33 34.05 0.70
N ILE A 190 -7.75 32.85 0.64
CA ILE A 190 -7.46 32.16 -0.63
C ILE A 190 -8.76 31.58 -1.18
N LEU A 191 -9.19 32.07 -2.34
CA LEU A 191 -10.34 31.51 -3.06
C LEU A 191 -9.96 30.17 -3.72
N LEU A 192 -10.46 29.08 -3.15
CA LEU A 192 -10.35 27.76 -3.77
C LEU A 192 -11.21 27.71 -5.05
N LYS A 193 -10.60 27.36 -6.18
CA LYS A 193 -11.29 27.30 -7.48
C LYS A 193 -12.06 25.98 -7.62
N GLY A 194 -13.39 26.05 -7.72
CA GLY A 194 -14.21 24.87 -8.03
C GLY A 194 -15.70 25.00 -7.73
N GLY A 195 -16.42 25.80 -8.52
CA GLY A 195 -17.82 25.55 -8.95
C GLY A 195 -19.00 25.44 -7.97
N ALA A 196 -18.83 25.23 -6.66
CA ALA A 196 -19.93 25.18 -5.70
C ALA A 196 -19.52 25.82 -4.37
N GLU A 197 -20.49 26.46 -3.71
CA GLU A 197 -20.33 27.19 -2.45
C GLU A 197 -19.65 26.32 -1.39
N ASN A 198 -18.60 26.88 -0.75
CA ASN A 198 -17.82 26.29 0.34
C ASN A 198 -17.05 24.99 -0.01
N ILE A 199 -15.98 25.11 -0.80
CA ILE A 199 -14.91 24.10 -0.78
C ILE A 199 -14.24 24.19 0.60
N THR A 200 -14.64 23.31 1.51
CA THR A 200 -13.95 23.11 2.78
C THR A 200 -12.97 21.97 2.63
N ILE A 201 -11.71 22.17 3.05
CA ILE A 201 -10.78 21.06 3.19
C ILE A 201 -11.43 20.01 4.10
N PRO A 202 -11.58 18.75 3.69
CA PRO A 202 -12.33 17.77 4.49
C PRO A 202 -11.54 17.32 5.72
N GLU A 203 -12.28 16.87 6.74
CA GLU A 203 -11.76 16.04 7.83
C GLU A 203 -12.19 14.61 7.53
N MET A 204 -11.30 13.64 7.73
CA MET A 204 -11.64 12.22 7.56
C MET A 204 -12.05 11.62 8.89
N GLU A 205 -13.14 10.87 8.89
CA GLU A 205 -13.58 10.05 10.01
C GLU A 205 -13.11 8.60 9.83
N ASP A 206 -13.15 8.09 8.60
CA ASP A 206 -12.71 6.74 8.25
C ASP A 206 -11.74 6.76 7.06
N LEU A 207 -10.53 6.25 7.28
CA LEU A 207 -9.48 6.19 6.26
C LEU A 207 -9.89 5.40 5.00
N TYR A 208 -10.76 4.40 5.13
CA TYR A 208 -11.19 3.53 4.05
C TYR A 208 -12.38 4.10 3.27
N GLU A 209 -13.23 4.89 3.91
CA GLU A 209 -14.41 5.48 3.27
C GLU A 209 -14.13 6.89 2.73
N ASP A 210 -13.34 7.70 3.43
CA ASP A 210 -13.22 9.14 3.17
C ASP A 210 -12.05 9.52 2.25
N LEU A 211 -11.15 8.58 1.93
CA LEU A 211 -10.02 8.86 1.05
C LEU A 211 -10.40 8.83 -0.45
N CYS A 212 -11.66 8.53 -0.77
CA CYS A 212 -12.10 8.15 -2.12
C CYS A 212 -12.11 9.30 -3.15
N ASP A 213 -12.21 10.56 -2.71
CA ASP A 213 -12.28 11.71 -3.62
C ASP A 213 -10.91 12.36 -3.89
N GLY A 214 -9.86 11.93 -3.17
CA GLY A 214 -8.49 12.43 -3.31
C GLY A 214 -8.25 13.84 -2.74
N THR A 215 -9.22 14.47 -2.09
CA THR A 215 -9.10 15.84 -1.60
C THR A 215 -8.07 15.96 -0.48
N CYS A 216 -8.11 15.05 0.51
CA CYS A 216 -7.11 15.01 1.59
C CYS A 216 -5.68 14.76 1.08
N ILE A 217 -5.53 13.90 0.08
CA ILE A 217 -4.22 13.63 -0.55
C ILE A 217 -3.70 14.89 -1.25
N THR A 218 -4.59 15.61 -1.95
CA THR A 218 -4.24 16.89 -2.59
C THR A 218 -3.80 17.92 -1.56
N ALA A 219 -4.49 18.01 -0.42
CA ALA A 219 -4.11 18.88 0.69
C ALA A 219 -2.71 18.54 1.23
N LEU A 220 -2.42 17.27 1.49
CA LEU A 220 -1.10 16.81 1.94
C LEU A 220 0.02 17.17 0.97
N ILE A 221 -0.18 16.93 -0.32
CA ILE A 221 0.83 17.26 -1.33
C ILE A 221 1.01 18.77 -1.43
N SER A 222 -0.07 19.56 -1.39
CA SER A 222 0.02 21.03 -1.41
C SER A 222 0.79 21.58 -0.21
N PHE A 223 0.68 20.92 0.95
CA PHE A 223 1.40 21.30 2.17
C PHE A 223 2.88 20.95 2.09
N TYR A 224 3.23 19.70 1.79
CA TYR A 224 4.63 19.23 1.83
C TYR A 224 5.43 19.53 0.56
N ARG A 225 4.75 19.62 -0.59
CA ARG A 225 5.34 19.80 -1.92
C ARG A 225 4.52 20.81 -2.74
N PRO A 226 4.40 22.07 -2.30
CA PRO A 226 3.57 23.07 -2.96
C PRO A 226 3.95 23.32 -4.44
N HIS A 227 5.17 23.01 -4.85
CA HIS A 227 5.64 23.19 -6.22
C HIS A 227 5.27 22.04 -7.17
N GLU A 228 4.83 20.89 -6.65
CA GLU A 228 4.48 19.71 -7.44
C GLU A 228 3.02 19.72 -7.91
N ILE A 229 2.17 20.57 -7.31
CA ILE A 229 0.81 20.80 -7.77
C ILE A 229 0.69 22.21 -8.33
N GLN A 230 0.35 22.32 -9.61
CA GLN A 230 -0.13 23.56 -10.21
C GLN A 230 -1.65 23.62 -10.01
N LEU A 231 -2.10 24.30 -8.94
CA LEU A 231 -3.52 24.63 -8.72
C LEU A 231 -3.96 25.85 -9.54
#